data_AF-A0AAP2ZJT3-F1
#
_entry.id   AF-A0AAP2ZJT3-F1
#
_cell.length_a   1.000
_cell.length_b   1.000
_cell.length_c   1.000
_cell.angle_alpha   90.00
_cell.angle_beta   90.00
_cell.angle_gamma   90.00
#
_symmetry.space_group_name_H-M   'P 1'
#
loop_
_entity.id
_entity.type
_entity.pdbx_description
1 polymer ?
#
loop_
_entity_poly.entity_id
_entity_poly.type
_entity_poly.pdbx_seq_one_letter_code
_entity_poly.pdbx_strand_id
1 'polypeptide(L)'
;MDKSMLLEKLQNSLRDAFQECISSNYSKPRLFHAARSKAWVKNIAASFREEYVQTEYRVFSADYSDNRSEFKLNELLFDISVVNVKSIPSASNKKQLIYVNKMEWAIESEFQRSDSRASIIDFSKLAMARSENKLLILSQSKSIKNWALSILSGAVPEDGDNYFLAFVPHPESWDEDMKVELYSHGKDGWEARS
;
A
#
# COMPACT_ATOMS: atom_id res chain seq x y z
N MET A 1 8.93 -10.89 -0.91
CA MET A 1 8.72 -10.51 0.50
C MET A 1 7.84 -11.55 1.17
N ASP A 2 8.30 -12.14 2.28
CA ASP A 2 7.50 -13.08 3.07
C ASP A 2 6.41 -12.36 3.88
N LYS A 3 5.34 -13.07 4.26
CA LYS A 3 4.15 -12.54 4.94
C LYS A 3 4.48 -11.96 6.32
N SER A 4 5.33 -12.63 7.10
CA SER A 4 5.75 -12.12 8.42
C SER A 4 6.56 -10.82 8.27
N MET A 5 7.39 -10.72 7.23
CA MET A 5 8.13 -9.49 6.92
C MET A 5 7.18 -8.35 6.48
N LEU A 6 6.10 -8.65 5.75
CA LEU A 6 5.09 -7.65 5.40
C LEU A 6 4.40 -7.07 6.64
N LEU A 7 3.97 -7.93 7.58
CA LEU A 7 3.33 -7.47 8.82
C LEU A 7 4.28 -6.60 9.65
N GLU A 8 5.55 -7.01 9.78
CA GLU A 8 6.56 -6.24 10.49
C GLU A 8 6.76 -4.85 9.86
N LYS A 9 6.89 -4.77 8.52
CA LYS A 9 7.02 -3.48 7.83
C LYS A 9 5.79 -2.59 8.04
N LEU A 10 4.57 -3.12 7.91
CA LEU A 10 3.34 -2.35 8.16
C LEU A 10 3.28 -1.81 9.59
N GLN A 11 3.66 -2.64 10.57
CA GLN A 11 3.68 -2.28 11.99
C GLN A 11 4.74 -1.22 12.31
N ASN A 12 5.95 -1.35 11.76
CA ASN A 12 7.02 -0.38 11.96
C ASN A 12 6.69 0.94 11.29
N SER A 13 6.18 0.94 10.05
CA SER A 13 5.73 2.16 9.38
C SER A 13 4.61 2.88 10.12
N LEU A 14 3.72 2.14 10.81
CA LEU A 14 2.71 2.72 11.69
C LEU A 14 3.36 3.45 12.87
N ARG A 15 4.32 2.81 13.55
CA ARG A 15 5.09 3.41 14.64
C ARG A 15 5.81 4.70 14.19
N ASP A 16 6.48 4.66 13.04
CA ASP A 16 7.24 5.79 12.53
C ASP A 16 6.33 6.96 12.16
N ALA A 17 5.19 6.68 11.52
CA ALA A 17 4.20 7.70 11.17
C ALA A 17 3.57 8.36 12.42
N PHE A 18 3.33 7.58 13.49
CA PHE A 18 2.89 8.13 14.76
C PHE A 18 3.93 9.08 15.37
N GLN A 19 5.20 8.69 15.40
CA GLN A 19 6.29 9.53 15.90
C GLN A 19 6.48 10.80 15.06
N GLU A 20 6.37 10.72 13.73
CA GLU A 20 6.41 11.89 12.84
C GLU A 20 5.29 12.89 13.16
N CYS A 21 4.11 12.39 13.54
CA CYS A 21 2.92 13.22 13.73
C CYS A 21 2.68 13.69 15.18
N ILE A 22 3.32 13.09 16.19
CA ILE A 22 3.00 13.36 17.61
C ILE A 22 3.31 14.81 18.02
N SER A 23 4.31 15.43 17.41
CA SER A 23 4.75 16.80 17.69
C SER A 23 4.06 17.85 16.82
N SER A 24 3.17 17.43 15.90
CA SER A 24 2.58 18.32 14.91
C SER A 24 1.29 18.96 15.41
N ASN A 25 1.29 20.29 15.52
CA ASN A 25 0.10 21.07 15.87
C ASN A 25 -0.75 21.37 14.63
N TYR A 26 -1.82 20.60 14.45
CA TYR A 26 -2.82 20.87 13.41
C TYR A 26 -4.03 21.58 13.97
N SER A 27 -4.46 22.66 13.31
CA SER A 27 -5.60 23.48 13.73
C SER A 27 -6.98 22.84 13.49
N LYS A 28 -7.05 21.79 12.67
CA LYS A 28 -8.30 21.08 12.34
C LYS A 28 -8.11 19.56 12.41
N PRO A 29 -9.00 18.81 13.10
CA PRO A 29 -8.90 17.35 13.19
C PRO A 29 -8.80 16.64 11.84
N ARG A 30 -9.56 17.09 10.83
CA ARG A 30 -9.50 16.52 9.48
C ARG A 30 -8.11 16.65 8.84
N LEU A 31 -7.42 17.77 9.05
CA LEU A 31 -6.07 17.98 8.52
C LEU A 31 -5.07 17.08 9.25
N PHE A 32 -5.26 16.88 10.55
CA PHE A 32 -4.45 15.95 11.33
C PHE A 32 -4.60 14.51 10.85
N HIS A 33 -5.83 14.04 10.61
CA HIS A 33 -6.08 12.68 10.14
C HIS A 33 -5.46 12.44 8.76
N ALA A 34 -5.62 13.41 7.85
CA ALA A 34 -5.02 13.34 6.51
C ALA A 34 -3.48 13.38 6.56
N ALA A 35 -2.90 14.14 7.49
CA ALA A 35 -1.46 14.15 7.68
C ALA A 35 -0.95 12.80 8.20
N ARG A 36 -1.62 12.22 9.19
CA ARG A 36 -1.29 10.89 9.72
C ARG A 36 -1.40 9.81 8.64
N SER A 37 -2.51 9.74 7.90
CA SER A 37 -2.65 8.76 6.81
C SER A 37 -1.56 8.92 5.75
N LYS A 38 -1.25 10.17 5.35
CA LYS A 38 -0.17 10.45 4.41
C LYS A 38 1.21 10.05 4.95
N ALA A 39 1.51 10.36 6.21
CA ALA A 39 2.76 9.99 6.86
C ALA A 39 2.93 8.47 6.88
N TRP A 40 1.85 7.73 7.07
CA TRP A 40 1.90 6.28 7.08
C TRP A 40 2.13 5.67 5.70
N VAL A 41 1.41 6.13 4.66
CA VAL A 41 1.69 5.71 3.27
C VAL A 41 3.14 6.00 2.89
N LYS A 42 3.65 7.18 3.25
CA LYS A 42 5.06 7.57 3.10
C LYS A 42 6.02 6.57 3.75
N ASN A 43 5.80 6.25 5.02
CA ASN A 43 6.68 5.36 5.78
C ASN A 43 6.62 3.91 5.27
N ILE A 44 5.46 3.42 4.80
CA ILE A 44 5.38 2.12 4.13
C ILE A 44 6.17 2.15 2.83
N ALA A 45 5.95 3.16 1.99
CA ALA A 45 6.66 3.26 0.71
C ALA A 45 8.18 3.31 0.91
N ALA A 46 8.65 4.00 1.95
CA ALA A 46 10.06 4.01 2.35
C ALA A 46 10.56 2.61 2.74
N SER A 47 9.81 1.86 3.55
CA SER A 47 10.19 0.50 3.94
C SER A 47 10.24 -0.48 2.75
N PHE A 48 9.36 -0.28 1.75
CA PHE A 48 9.45 -1.02 0.49
C PHE A 48 10.67 -0.59 -0.35
N ARG A 49 11.09 0.68 -0.33
CA ARG A 49 12.34 1.09 -1.00
C ARG A 49 13.58 0.47 -0.39
N GLU A 50 13.62 0.37 0.94
CA GLU A 50 14.71 -0.30 1.65
C GLU A 50 14.79 -1.79 1.29
N GLU A 51 13.63 -2.45 1.18
CA GLU A 51 13.54 -3.85 0.75
C GLU A 51 13.99 -4.04 -0.71
N TYR A 52 13.49 -3.18 -1.60
CA TYR A 52 13.70 -3.25 -3.04
C TYR A 52 14.79 -2.25 -3.48
N VAL A 53 15.91 -2.22 -2.75
CA VAL A 53 17.04 -1.31 -3.01
C VAL A 53 17.79 -1.64 -4.32
N GLN A 54 17.53 -2.80 -4.90
CA GLN A 54 18.21 -3.23 -6.13
C GLN A 54 17.85 -2.32 -7.30
N THR A 55 18.83 -2.10 -8.19
CA THR A 55 18.71 -1.19 -9.34
C THR A 55 17.62 -1.59 -10.34
N GLU A 56 17.17 -2.84 -10.30
CA GLU A 56 16.11 -3.39 -11.14
C GLU A 56 14.70 -3.09 -10.63
N TYR A 57 14.56 -2.46 -9.46
CA TYR A 57 13.26 -2.12 -8.89
C TYR A 57 13.07 -0.61 -8.74
N ARG A 58 11.81 -0.19 -8.79
CA ARG A 58 11.37 1.16 -8.44
C ARG A 58 10.12 1.07 -7.57
N VAL A 59 10.06 1.92 -6.55
CA VAL A 59 8.87 2.07 -5.69
C VAL A 59 8.27 3.44 -5.94
N PHE A 60 7.08 3.45 -6.51
CA PHE A 60 6.29 4.65 -6.80
C PHE A 60 5.39 4.96 -5.60
N SER A 61 5.35 6.23 -5.21
CA SER A 61 4.38 6.81 -4.28
C SER A 61 4.38 8.33 -4.46
N ALA A 62 3.28 8.99 -4.09
CA ALA A 62 3.07 10.42 -4.31
C ALA A 62 4.21 11.33 -3.81
N ASP A 63 4.83 10.96 -2.69
CA ASP A 63 5.82 11.75 -1.95
C ASP A 63 7.27 11.53 -2.40
N TYR A 64 7.52 10.63 -3.35
CA TYR A 64 8.87 10.29 -3.80
C TYR A 64 9.19 10.81 -5.20
N SER A 65 10.15 11.73 -5.29
CA SER A 65 10.47 12.47 -6.51
C SER A 65 11.54 11.86 -7.39
N ASP A 66 12.36 10.93 -6.89
CA ASP A 66 13.54 10.49 -7.63
C ASP A 66 13.17 9.76 -8.92
N ASN A 67 12.01 9.10 -8.93
CA ASN A 67 11.42 8.47 -10.11
C ASN A 67 11.12 9.46 -11.26
N ARG A 68 10.97 10.78 -11.00
CA ARG A 68 10.71 11.78 -12.07
C ARG A 68 11.84 11.85 -13.09
N SER A 69 13.07 11.66 -12.64
CA SER A 69 14.23 11.77 -13.52
C SER A 69 14.10 10.82 -14.72
N GLU A 70 13.65 9.59 -14.45
CA GLU A 70 13.47 8.51 -15.41
C GLU A 70 12.07 8.48 -16.04
N PHE A 71 11.00 8.56 -15.24
CA PHE A 71 9.62 8.30 -15.69
C PHE A 71 8.75 9.53 -15.88
N LYS A 72 9.21 10.72 -15.43
CA LYS A 72 8.39 11.96 -15.36
C LYS A 72 7.16 11.86 -14.45
N LEU A 73 6.99 10.77 -13.72
CA LEU A 73 5.90 10.48 -12.80
C LEU A 73 6.46 10.07 -11.43
N ASN A 74 5.68 10.30 -10.37
CA ASN A 74 6.01 9.90 -8.98
C ASN A 74 5.13 8.75 -8.49
N GLU A 75 3.88 8.74 -8.95
CA GLU A 75 2.85 7.77 -8.61
C GLU A 75 2.31 7.12 -9.89
N LEU A 76 1.81 5.90 -9.74
CA LEU A 76 1.00 5.22 -10.75
C LEU A 76 -0.47 5.29 -10.32
N LEU A 77 -1.30 4.31 -10.70
CA LEU A 77 -2.70 4.27 -10.32
C LEU A 77 -2.93 4.06 -8.80
N PHE A 78 -1.97 3.39 -8.15
CA PHE A 78 -2.07 2.95 -6.75
C PHE A 78 -1.27 3.88 -5.82
N ASP A 79 -1.69 3.98 -4.56
CA ASP A 79 -0.96 4.74 -3.52
C ASP A 79 0.53 4.36 -3.46
N ILE A 80 0.82 3.05 -3.55
CA ILE A 80 2.18 2.53 -3.64
C ILE A 80 2.24 1.44 -4.73
N SER A 81 3.27 1.50 -5.57
CA SER A 81 3.55 0.45 -6.55
C SER A 81 5.02 0.03 -6.49
N VAL A 82 5.29 -1.27 -6.41
CA VAL A 82 6.65 -1.81 -6.61
C VAL A 82 6.72 -2.46 -7.98
N VAL A 83 7.67 -2.01 -8.78
CA VAL A 83 7.82 -2.48 -10.16
C VAL A 83 9.25 -2.90 -10.45
N ASN A 84 9.38 -3.97 -11.21
CA ASN A 84 10.63 -4.33 -11.88
C ASN A 84 10.75 -3.51 -13.16
N VAL A 85 11.94 -2.99 -13.42
CA VAL A 85 12.24 -2.15 -14.57
C VAL A 85 13.29 -2.78 -15.48
N LYS A 86 13.23 -2.42 -16.76
CA LYS A 86 14.24 -2.77 -17.76
C LYS A 86 14.62 -1.54 -18.56
N SER A 87 15.69 -1.65 -19.35
CA SER A 87 16.11 -0.61 -20.28
C SER A 87 15.79 -1.00 -21.72
N ILE A 88 15.51 0.01 -22.53
CA ILE A 88 15.37 -0.11 -23.99
C ILE A 88 16.08 1.08 -24.67
N PRO A 89 16.77 0.88 -25.81
CA PRO A 89 17.37 2.00 -26.54
C PRO A 89 16.32 2.99 -27.03
N SER A 90 16.63 4.28 -26.92
CA SER A 90 15.82 5.35 -27.51
C SER A 90 15.85 5.31 -29.03
N ALA A 91 14.79 5.84 -29.65
CA ALA A 91 14.67 5.89 -31.10
C ALA A 91 15.72 6.78 -31.80
N SER A 92 16.15 7.87 -31.16
CA SER A 92 16.95 8.91 -31.82
C SER A 92 18.45 8.84 -31.55
N ASN A 93 18.88 8.38 -30.37
CA ASN A 93 20.29 8.46 -29.96
C ASN A 93 20.81 7.22 -29.21
N LYS A 94 20.05 6.12 -29.22
CA LYS A 94 20.36 4.87 -28.49
C LYS A 94 20.62 5.05 -26.98
N LYS A 95 20.24 6.20 -26.40
CA LYS A 95 20.23 6.39 -24.94
C LYS A 95 19.30 5.35 -24.32
N GLN A 96 19.73 4.71 -23.24
CA GLN A 96 18.87 3.76 -22.53
C GLN A 96 17.72 4.50 -21.84
N LEU A 97 16.49 4.10 -22.17
CA LEU A 97 15.26 4.54 -21.53
C LEU A 97 14.78 3.44 -20.59
N ILE A 98 14.49 3.79 -19.34
CA ILE A 98 13.95 2.85 -18.36
C ILE A 98 12.44 2.74 -18.57
N TYR A 99 11.93 1.52 -18.56
CA TYR A 99 10.50 1.24 -18.64
C TYR A 99 10.09 0.20 -17.60
N VAL A 100 8.81 0.23 -17.22
CA VAL A 100 8.22 -0.76 -16.30
C VAL A 100 8.02 -2.09 -17.04
N ASN A 101 8.70 -3.14 -16.58
CA ASN A 101 8.63 -4.48 -17.16
C ASN A 101 7.51 -5.31 -16.52
N LYS A 102 7.41 -5.30 -15.18
CA LYS A 102 6.31 -5.93 -14.43
C LYS A 102 6.09 -5.24 -13.08
N MET A 103 4.90 -5.43 -12.51
CA MET A 103 4.56 -4.97 -11.16
C MET A 103 4.61 -6.15 -10.19
N GLU A 104 5.32 -5.98 -9.08
CA GLU A 104 5.40 -6.96 -7.99
C GLU A 104 4.33 -6.71 -6.93
N TRP A 105 4.07 -5.43 -6.62
CA TRP A 105 3.09 -5.00 -5.64
C TRP A 105 2.23 -3.85 -6.16
N ALA A 106 0.92 -3.99 -5.98
CA ALA A 106 -0.06 -2.92 -6.04
C ALA A 106 -0.65 -2.74 -4.64
N ILE A 107 -0.67 -1.51 -4.12
CA ILE A 107 -1.10 -1.24 -2.74
C ILE A 107 -2.01 -0.01 -2.74
N GLU A 108 -3.20 -0.18 -2.15
CA GLU A 108 -4.17 0.90 -1.94
C GLU A 108 -4.54 1.02 -0.46
N SER A 109 -4.85 2.24 0.00
CA SER A 109 -5.25 2.51 1.37
C SER A 109 -6.56 3.30 1.47
N GLU A 110 -7.49 2.80 2.28
CA GLU A 110 -8.78 3.45 2.56
C GLU A 110 -9.09 3.42 4.06
N PHE A 111 -9.04 4.59 4.70
CA PHE A 111 -9.21 4.76 6.15
C PHE A 111 -10.64 5.08 6.60
N GLN A 112 -11.63 5.16 5.70
CA GLN A 112 -13.03 5.36 6.09
C GLN A 112 -13.55 4.21 6.97
N ARG A 113 -14.27 4.53 8.04
CA ARG A 113 -14.73 3.56 9.05
C ARG A 113 -15.95 2.72 8.63
N SER A 114 -16.72 3.19 7.66
CA SER A 114 -17.99 2.54 7.30
C SER A 114 -18.37 2.71 5.85
N ASP A 115 -17.46 3.21 5.01
CA ASP A 115 -17.73 3.42 3.59
C ASP A 115 -17.21 2.25 2.75
N SER A 116 -18.01 1.18 2.71
CA SER A 116 -17.70 0.01 1.86
C SER A 116 -17.67 0.34 0.37
N ARG A 117 -18.35 1.42 -0.08
CA ARG A 117 -18.32 1.83 -1.48
C ARG A 117 -16.93 2.34 -1.85
N ALA A 118 -16.30 3.12 -0.99
CA ALA A 118 -14.93 3.56 -1.23
C ALA A 118 -13.97 2.36 -1.27
N SER A 119 -14.06 1.46 -0.28
CA SER A 119 -13.21 0.28 -0.21
C SER A 119 -13.36 -0.68 -1.41
N ILE A 120 -14.57 -0.90 -1.94
CA ILE A 120 -14.75 -1.78 -3.12
C ILE A 120 -14.23 -1.14 -4.40
N ILE A 121 -14.23 0.19 -4.52
CA ILE A 121 -13.64 0.89 -5.67
C ILE A 121 -12.13 0.67 -5.68
N ASP A 122 -11.45 0.85 -4.55
CA ASP A 122 -10.01 0.61 -4.44
C ASP A 122 -9.65 -0.86 -4.63
N PHE A 123 -10.44 -1.77 -4.06
CA PHE A 123 -10.29 -3.20 -4.32
C PHE A 123 -10.44 -3.54 -5.81
N SER A 124 -11.37 -2.91 -6.52
CA SER A 124 -11.57 -3.14 -7.96
C SER A 124 -10.35 -2.71 -8.78
N LYS A 125 -9.67 -1.62 -8.40
CA LYS A 125 -8.40 -1.22 -9.02
C LYS A 125 -7.33 -2.29 -8.82
N LEU A 126 -7.23 -2.83 -7.59
CA LEU A 126 -6.30 -3.91 -7.27
C LEU A 126 -6.62 -5.17 -8.08
N ALA A 127 -7.88 -5.59 -8.15
CA ALA A 127 -8.30 -6.75 -8.92
C ALA A 127 -7.95 -6.65 -10.43
N MET A 128 -7.95 -5.42 -10.98
CA MET A 128 -7.52 -5.17 -12.36
C MET A 128 -5.99 -5.03 -12.52
N ALA A 129 -5.24 -4.93 -11.42
CA ALA A 129 -3.81 -4.72 -11.45
C ALA A 129 -3.09 -5.99 -11.94
N ARG A 130 -2.24 -5.83 -12.96
CA ARG A 130 -1.33 -6.90 -13.40
C ARG A 130 -0.11 -6.97 -12.47
N SER A 131 -0.34 -7.47 -11.25
CA SER A 131 0.63 -7.53 -10.15
C SER A 131 0.55 -8.85 -9.39
N GLU A 132 1.69 -9.46 -9.10
CA GLU A 132 1.80 -10.73 -8.36
C GLU A 132 1.24 -10.62 -6.92
N ASN A 133 1.38 -9.44 -6.30
CA ASN A 133 0.89 -9.19 -4.94
C ASN A 133 0.03 -7.93 -4.91
N LYS A 134 -1.06 -7.98 -4.14
CA LYS A 134 -2.06 -6.92 -4.01
C LYS A 134 -2.42 -6.74 -2.55
N LEU A 135 -2.26 -5.53 -2.03
CA LEU A 135 -2.56 -5.22 -0.64
C LEU A 135 -3.59 -4.10 -0.58
N LEU A 136 -4.75 -4.39 0.02
CA LEU A 136 -5.71 -3.37 0.42
C LEU A 136 -5.56 -3.09 1.91
N ILE A 137 -5.35 -1.83 2.25
CA ILE A 137 -5.31 -1.38 3.63
C ILE A 137 -6.64 -0.74 3.97
N LEU A 138 -7.22 -1.14 5.11
CA LEU A 138 -8.48 -0.65 5.61
C LEU A 138 -8.40 -0.19 7.07
N SER A 139 -9.36 0.61 7.51
CA SER A 139 -9.53 0.91 8.94
C SER A 139 -9.90 -0.33 9.76
N GLN A 140 -9.39 -0.45 10.98
CA GLN A 140 -9.78 -1.50 11.95
C GLN A 140 -11.18 -1.39 12.53
N SER A 141 -11.96 -0.38 12.13
CA SER A 141 -13.33 -0.25 12.60
C SER A 141 -14.13 -1.55 12.35
N LYS A 142 -14.93 -1.94 13.35
CA LYS A 142 -15.68 -3.21 13.34
C LYS A 142 -16.54 -3.38 12.08
N SER A 143 -17.16 -2.31 11.60
CA SER A 143 -18.04 -2.33 10.43
C SER A 143 -17.27 -2.74 9.17
N ILE A 144 -16.21 -1.99 8.80
CA ILE A 144 -15.47 -2.26 7.57
C ILE A 144 -14.67 -3.57 7.67
N LYS A 145 -14.12 -3.90 8.84
CA LYS A 145 -13.39 -5.15 9.05
C LYS A 145 -14.27 -6.37 8.85
N ASN A 146 -15.44 -6.40 9.49
CA ASN A 146 -16.38 -7.51 9.34
C ASN A 146 -16.89 -7.62 7.91
N TRP A 147 -17.19 -6.49 7.26
CA TRP A 147 -17.61 -6.48 5.87
C TRP A 147 -16.51 -7.00 4.93
N ALA A 148 -15.27 -6.54 5.08
CA ALA A 148 -14.16 -6.96 4.24
C ALA A 148 -13.86 -8.46 4.39
N LEU A 149 -13.76 -8.95 5.63
CA LEU A 149 -13.47 -10.36 5.90
C LEU A 149 -14.60 -11.30 5.44
N SER A 150 -15.86 -10.85 5.42
CA SER A 150 -16.99 -11.69 4.99
C SER A 150 -17.32 -11.57 3.50
N ILE A 151 -17.38 -10.34 2.97
CA ILE A 151 -17.88 -10.07 1.62
C ILE A 151 -16.75 -10.03 0.58
N LEU A 152 -15.61 -9.40 0.88
CA LEU A 152 -14.54 -9.27 -0.13
C LEU A 152 -13.91 -10.62 -0.50
N SER A 153 -14.03 -11.64 0.35
CA SER A 153 -13.53 -12.98 0.02
C SER A 153 -14.11 -13.51 -1.29
N GLY A 154 -15.41 -13.27 -1.54
CA GLY A 154 -16.08 -13.67 -2.78
C GLY A 154 -15.83 -12.74 -3.97
N ALA A 155 -15.12 -11.64 -3.77
CA ALA A 155 -14.76 -10.69 -4.82
C ALA A 155 -13.33 -10.90 -5.35
N VAL A 156 -12.52 -11.74 -4.69
CA VAL A 156 -11.16 -12.06 -5.14
C VAL A 156 -11.22 -12.87 -6.45
N PRO A 157 -10.60 -12.39 -7.56
CA PRO A 157 -10.54 -13.12 -8.81
C PRO A 157 -9.74 -14.43 -8.72
N GLU A 158 -10.08 -15.41 -9.55
CA GLU A 158 -9.29 -16.63 -9.75
C GLU A 158 -8.14 -16.40 -10.75
N ASP A 159 -7.26 -15.44 -10.44
CA ASP A 159 -6.13 -15.04 -11.31
C ASP A 159 -4.78 -15.67 -10.91
N GLY A 160 -4.71 -16.29 -9.72
CA GLY A 160 -3.51 -16.89 -9.16
C GLY A 160 -2.58 -15.91 -8.44
N ASP A 161 -2.98 -14.64 -8.31
CA ASP A 161 -2.22 -13.61 -7.61
C ASP A 161 -2.44 -13.66 -6.09
N ASN A 162 -1.53 -13.04 -5.33
CA ASN A 162 -1.63 -12.98 -3.87
C ASN A 162 -2.40 -11.75 -3.42
N TYR A 163 -3.50 -11.95 -2.70
CA TYR A 163 -4.31 -10.88 -2.13
C TYR A 163 -4.13 -10.79 -0.61
N PHE A 164 -3.96 -9.57 -0.13
CA PHE A 164 -3.76 -9.25 1.28
C PHE A 164 -4.73 -8.17 1.75
N LEU A 165 -5.21 -8.30 2.98
CA LEU A 165 -5.88 -7.22 3.71
C LEU A 165 -5.05 -6.85 4.92
N ALA A 166 -4.76 -5.56 5.08
CA ALA A 166 -4.24 -5.03 6.32
C ALA A 166 -5.30 -4.15 6.98
N PHE A 167 -5.55 -4.36 8.27
CA PHE A 167 -6.38 -3.47 9.06
C PHE A 167 -5.50 -2.66 9.98
N VAL A 168 -5.62 -1.34 9.88
CA VAL A 168 -4.84 -0.36 10.64
C VAL A 168 -5.79 0.48 11.50
N PRO A 169 -5.42 0.82 12.75
CA PRO A 169 -6.20 1.74 13.57
C PRO A 169 -6.51 3.03 12.81
N HIS A 170 -7.68 3.63 13.07
CA HIS A 170 -8.03 4.88 12.40
C HIS A 170 -7.02 5.98 12.78
N PRO A 171 -6.59 6.87 11.86
CA PRO A 171 -5.62 7.93 12.14
C PRO A 171 -5.95 8.81 13.36
N GLU A 172 -7.22 8.95 13.72
CA GLU A 172 -7.65 9.64 14.94
C GLU A 172 -7.17 8.96 16.24
N SER A 173 -7.05 7.64 16.25
CA SER A 173 -6.87 6.81 17.45
C SER A 173 -5.48 6.17 17.56
N TRP A 174 -4.46 6.71 16.87
CA TRP A 174 -3.10 6.18 16.98
C TRP A 174 -2.47 6.56 18.32
N ASP A 175 -1.95 5.55 19.00
CA ASP A 175 -1.25 5.59 20.28
C ASP A 175 -0.04 4.62 20.26
N GLU A 176 0.64 4.40 21.39
CA GLU A 176 1.83 3.54 21.47
C GLU A 176 1.52 2.04 21.34
N ASP A 177 0.28 1.62 21.62
CA ASP A 177 -0.16 0.23 21.65
C ASP A 177 -0.86 -0.22 20.35
N MET A 178 -0.91 0.67 19.36
CA MET A 178 -1.52 0.42 18.06
C MET A 178 -0.90 -0.80 17.35
N LYS A 179 -1.77 -1.69 16.87
CA LYS A 179 -1.36 -2.91 16.16
C LYS A 179 -1.96 -2.95 14.77
N VAL A 180 -1.21 -3.45 13.80
CA VAL A 180 -1.73 -3.82 12.47
C VAL A 180 -2.17 -5.27 12.50
N GLU A 181 -3.29 -5.58 11.87
CA GLU A 181 -3.68 -6.96 11.59
C GLU A 181 -3.52 -7.25 10.11
N LEU A 182 -2.84 -8.33 9.76
CA LEU A 182 -2.65 -8.76 8.38
C LEU A 182 -3.41 -10.06 8.12
N TYR A 183 -4.08 -10.11 6.97
CA TYR A 183 -4.74 -11.30 6.45
C TYR A 183 -4.26 -11.54 5.03
N SER A 184 -4.20 -12.80 4.62
CA SER A 184 -4.04 -13.15 3.21
C SER A 184 -5.18 -14.03 2.77
N HIS A 185 -5.61 -13.89 1.52
CA HIS A 185 -6.60 -14.77 0.93
C HIS A 185 -6.00 -16.16 0.66
N GLY A 186 -6.77 -17.19 1.00
CA GLY A 186 -6.49 -18.59 0.74
C GLY A 186 -7.75 -19.29 0.22
N LYS A 187 -7.71 -20.63 0.13
CA LYS A 187 -8.82 -21.42 -0.43
C LYS A 187 -10.13 -21.25 0.33
N ASP A 188 -10.04 -21.10 1.64
CA ASP A 188 -11.21 -21.00 2.54
C ASP A 188 -11.54 -19.55 2.92
N GLY A 189 -10.92 -18.58 2.23
CA GLY A 189 -11.10 -17.14 2.46
C GLY A 189 -9.93 -16.47 3.17
N TRP A 190 -10.20 -15.46 3.98
CA TRP A 190 -9.15 -14.65 4.64
C TRP A 190 -8.57 -15.33 5.88
N GLU A 191 -7.26 -15.56 5.87
CA GLU A 191 -6.53 -16.14 6.99
C GLU A 191 -5.65 -15.09 7.67
N ALA A 192 -5.80 -14.95 8.99
CA ALA A 192 -4.95 -14.08 9.80
C ALA A 192 -3.49 -14.52 9.73
N ARG A 193 -2.59 -13.55 9.69
CA ARG A 193 -1.13 -13.74 9.70
C ARG A 193 -0.56 -13.17 10.99
N SER A 194 0.27 -13.98 11.64
CA SER A 194 0.99 -13.69 12.89
C SER A 194 2.46 -13.47 12.62
#